data_AF-A0A946ZSD9-F1
#
_entry.id   AF-A0A946ZSD9-F1
#
_cell.length_a   1.000
_cell.length_b   1.000
_cell.length_c   1.000
_cell.angle_alpha   90.00
_cell.angle_beta   90.00
_cell.angle_gamma   90.00
#
_symmetry.space_group_name_H-M   'P 1'
#
loop_
_entity.id
_entity.type
_entity.pdbx_description
1 polymer ?
#
loop_
_entity_poly.entity_id
_entity_poly.type
_entity_poly.pdbx_seq_one_letter_code
_entity_poly.pdbx_strand_id
1 'polypeptide(L)'
;MKGVLLVNLGSPDSPTAKDVKPYLDEFLMDERVIDVPLLLRNLLVRGIILQTRPRKSAKAYKKIWWEEGSPLIVISERFTKKVRKNTDLPIALGMRYGSMSIKNALQELDEQGVDEVLLVPLYPHYAMSSYETVVVKTLEDQQKYFPSMKVTTLPAFYHNPEYIK
;
A
#
# COMPACT_ATOMS: atom_id res chain seq x y z
N MET A 1 -4.29 22.66 6.13
CA MET A 1 -3.05 22.19 6.79
C MET A 1 -2.36 21.12 5.94
N LYS A 2 -1.02 21.09 5.93
CA LYS A 2 -0.24 20.10 5.16
C LYS A 2 0.02 18.82 5.94
N GLY A 3 0.06 17.68 5.25
CA GLY A 3 0.41 16.38 5.81
C GLY A 3 1.09 15.46 4.79
N VAL A 4 1.60 14.33 5.26
CA VAL A 4 2.33 13.35 4.43
C VAL A 4 1.65 12.00 4.52
N LEU A 5 1.38 11.39 3.37
CA LEU A 5 0.87 10.03 3.26
C LEU A 5 1.98 9.12 2.70
N LEU A 6 2.53 8.25 3.54
CA LEU A 6 3.47 7.21 3.12
C LEU A 6 2.69 5.99 2.67
N VAL A 7 2.99 5.43 1.49
CA VAL A 7 2.29 4.23 0.99
C VAL A 7 3.24 3.15 0.51
N ASN A 8 3.02 1.92 0.95
CA ASN A 8 3.73 0.73 0.47
C ASN A 8 2.75 -0.37 0.00
N LEU A 9 3.26 -1.54 -0.39
CA LEU A 9 2.46 -2.65 -0.94
C LEU A 9 1.41 -3.16 0.05
N GLY A 10 1.82 -3.34 1.29
CA GLY A 10 1.05 -4.07 2.30
C GLY A 10 1.33 -5.56 2.32
N SER A 11 0.65 -6.23 3.25
CA SER A 11 0.82 -7.63 3.58
C SER A 11 -0.51 -8.19 4.08
N PRO A 12 -0.76 -9.51 3.99
CA PRO A 12 -1.85 -10.14 4.73
C PRO A 12 -1.69 -9.91 6.24
N ASP A 13 -2.81 -9.96 6.97
CA ASP A 13 -2.87 -9.73 8.42
C ASP A 13 -2.18 -10.84 9.23
N SER A 14 -2.13 -12.06 8.69
CA SER A 14 -1.44 -13.19 9.30
C SER A 14 -0.86 -14.13 8.24
N PRO A 15 0.11 -14.99 8.59
CA PRO A 15 0.71 -15.95 7.66
C PRO A 15 -0.20 -17.19 7.48
N THR A 16 -1.51 -17.04 7.62
CA THR A 16 -2.50 -18.11 7.46
C THR A 16 -3.17 -18.02 6.10
N ALA A 17 -3.60 -19.16 5.55
CA ALA A 17 -4.29 -19.17 4.27
C ALA A 17 -5.61 -18.35 4.29
N LYS A 18 -6.21 -18.17 5.46
CA LYS A 18 -7.44 -17.39 5.66
C LYS A 18 -7.23 -15.92 5.31
N ASP A 19 -6.13 -15.32 5.77
CA ASP A 19 -5.86 -13.89 5.58
C ASP A 19 -5.02 -13.62 4.32
N VAL A 20 -4.24 -14.61 3.89
CA VAL A 20 -3.53 -14.56 2.60
C VAL A 20 -4.50 -14.57 1.41
N LYS A 21 -5.63 -15.28 1.49
CA LYS A 21 -6.59 -15.36 0.38
C LYS A 21 -7.20 -14.01 -0.01
N PRO A 22 -7.81 -13.21 0.90
CA PRO A 22 -8.36 -11.91 0.55
C PRO A 22 -7.28 -10.93 0.10
N TYR A 23 -6.10 -10.94 0.72
CA TYR A 23 -4.96 -10.15 0.26
C TYR A 23 -4.56 -10.48 -1.19
N LEU A 24 -4.45 -11.77 -1.53
CA LEU A 24 -4.15 -12.19 -2.90
C LEU A 24 -5.28 -11.88 -3.88
N ASP A 25 -6.55 -11.93 -3.45
CA ASP A 25 -7.67 -11.52 -4.30
C ASP A 25 -7.54 -10.04 -4.65
N GLU A 26 -7.34 -9.17 -3.66
CA GLU A 26 -7.18 -7.74 -3.88
C GLU A 26 -5.97 -7.43 -4.76
N PHE A 27 -4.81 -8.03 -4.46
CA PHE A 27 -3.57 -7.80 -5.20
C PHE A 27 -3.66 -8.27 -6.66
N LEU A 28 -4.14 -9.49 -6.89
CA LEU A 28 -4.14 -10.09 -8.23
C LEU A 28 -5.32 -9.64 -9.09
N MET A 29 -6.38 -9.09 -8.48
CA MET A 29 -7.50 -8.48 -9.22
C MET A 29 -7.22 -7.04 -9.66
N ASP A 30 -6.08 -6.46 -9.27
CA ASP A 30 -5.62 -5.17 -9.77
C ASP A 30 -5.14 -5.28 -11.21
N GLU A 31 -5.71 -4.46 -12.10
CA GLU A 31 -5.33 -4.42 -13.52
C GLU A 31 -3.91 -3.94 -13.78
N ARG A 32 -3.34 -3.16 -12.86
CA ARG A 32 -1.96 -2.71 -12.93
C ARG A 32 -0.97 -3.80 -12.54
N VAL A 33 -1.44 -4.90 -11.94
CA VAL A 33 -0.65 -6.07 -11.57
C VAL A 33 -0.82 -7.20 -12.59
N ILE A 34 -2.06 -7.47 -12.98
CA ILE A 34 -2.40 -8.43 -14.04
C ILE A 34 -3.19 -7.73 -15.13
N ASP A 35 -2.50 -7.41 -16.22
CA ASP A 35 -3.05 -6.79 -17.43
C ASP A 35 -3.80 -7.82 -18.30
N VAL A 36 -4.90 -8.33 -17.74
CA VAL A 36 -5.84 -9.26 -18.39
C VAL A 36 -7.25 -8.67 -18.23
N PRO A 37 -8.12 -8.73 -19.25
CA PRO A 37 -9.48 -8.22 -19.17
C PRO A 37 -10.23 -8.74 -17.94
N LEU A 38 -11.04 -7.88 -17.30
CA LEU A 38 -11.64 -8.14 -15.99
C LEU A 38 -12.32 -9.52 -15.86
N LEU A 39 -13.08 -9.93 -16.87
CA LEU A 39 -13.78 -11.23 -16.87
C LEU A 39 -12.80 -12.41 -16.86
N LEU A 40 -11.77 -12.35 -17.70
CA LEU A 40 -10.73 -13.38 -17.78
C LEU A 40 -9.85 -13.37 -16.53
N ARG A 41 -9.54 -12.18 -16.00
CA ARG A 41 -8.79 -12.02 -14.74
C ARG A 41 -9.58 -12.60 -13.57
N ASN A 42 -10.89 -12.38 -13.51
CA ASN A 42 -11.74 -12.95 -12.46
C ASN A 42 -11.73 -14.49 -12.51
N LEU A 43 -11.91 -15.07 -13.70
CA LEU A 43 -11.87 -16.53 -13.89
C LEU A 43 -10.50 -17.11 -13.49
N LEU A 44 -9.41 -16.47 -13.93
CA LEU A 44 -8.05 -16.88 -13.60
C LEU A 44 -7.77 -16.78 -12.09
N VAL A 45 -8.01 -15.61 -11.50
CA VAL A 45 -7.65 -15.32 -10.11
C VAL A 45 -8.55 -16.10 -9.17
N ARG A 46 -9.86 -15.90 -9.24
CA ARG A 46 -10.81 -16.50 -8.28
C ARG A 46 -11.12 -17.96 -8.59
N GLY A 47 -11.13 -18.35 -9.86
CA GLY A 47 -11.37 -19.71 -10.29
C GLY A 47 -10.18 -20.65 -10.11
N ILE A 48 -8.95 -20.19 -10.39
CA ILE A 48 -7.76 -21.06 -10.41
C ILE A 48 -6.77 -20.69 -9.29
N ILE A 49 -6.30 -19.45 -9.25
CA ILE A 49 -5.18 -19.05 -8.39
C ILE A 49 -5.57 -19.12 -6.91
N LEU A 50 -6.71 -18.55 -6.51
CA LEU A 50 -7.14 -18.49 -5.12
C LEU A 50 -7.57 -19.84 -4.53
N GLN A 51 -7.70 -20.89 -5.34
CA GLN A 51 -8.01 -22.24 -4.85
C GLN A 51 -6.77 -22.95 -4.29
N THR A 52 -5.58 -22.62 -4.79
CA THR A 52 -4.34 -23.36 -4.47
C THR A 52 -3.23 -22.49 -3.90
N ARG A 53 -3.09 -21.25 -4.39
CA ARG A 53 -1.98 -20.35 -4.06
C ARG A 53 -1.98 -19.83 -2.61
N PRO A 54 -3.12 -19.58 -1.94
CA PRO A 54 -3.09 -19.09 -0.56
C PRO A 54 -2.37 -20.02 0.40
N ARG A 55 -2.57 -21.34 0.28
CA ARG A 55 -1.88 -22.33 1.14
C ARG A 55 -0.37 -22.34 0.91
N LYS A 56 0.07 -22.24 -0.34
CA LYS A 56 1.50 -22.18 -0.70
C LYS A 56 2.14 -20.88 -0.20
N SER A 57 1.45 -19.75 -0.39
CA SER A 57 1.94 -18.43 0.01
C SER A 57 1.97 -18.28 1.53
N ALA A 58 0.97 -18.79 2.25
CA ALA A 58 0.95 -18.84 3.72
C ALA A 58 2.19 -19.57 4.29
N LYS A 59 2.61 -20.68 3.68
CA LYS A 59 3.85 -21.37 4.07
C LYS A 59 5.09 -20.49 3.85
N ALA A 60 5.12 -19.69 2.78
CA ALA A 60 6.23 -18.77 2.52
C ALA A 60 6.24 -17.61 3.53
N TYR A 61 5.09 -16.97 3.78
CA TYR A 61 4.96 -15.94 4.82
C TYR A 61 5.41 -16.46 6.19
N LYS A 62 4.97 -17.66 6.57
CA LYS A 62 5.33 -18.27 7.87
C LYS A 62 6.84 -18.43 8.06
N LYS A 63 7.62 -18.63 6.99
CA LYS A 63 9.09 -18.78 7.09
C LYS A 63 9.82 -17.50 7.49
N ILE A 64 9.22 -16.34 7.21
CA ILE A 64 9.83 -15.03 7.44
C ILE A 64 9.04 -14.17 8.43
N TRP A 65 7.97 -14.71 9.01
CA TRP A 65 7.09 -13.97 9.90
C TRP A 65 7.80 -13.67 11.21
N TRP A 66 7.72 -12.43 11.68
CA TRP A 66 8.26 -12.04 12.99
C TRP A 66 7.19 -12.18 14.07
N GLU A 67 7.59 -12.14 15.33
CA GLU A 67 6.64 -12.14 16.45
C GLU A 67 5.71 -10.93 16.40
N GLU A 68 6.24 -9.77 15.98
CA GLU A 68 5.49 -8.52 15.84
C GLU A 68 4.60 -8.46 14.58
N GLY A 69 4.80 -9.36 13.60
CA GLY A 69 4.00 -9.41 12.38
C GLY A 69 4.80 -9.55 11.09
N SER A 70 4.23 -9.09 9.98
CA SER A 70 4.89 -9.06 8.68
C SER A 70 6.10 -8.11 8.73
N PRO A 71 7.31 -8.55 8.34
CA PRO A 71 8.49 -7.69 8.34
C PRO A 71 8.28 -6.38 7.55
N LEU A 72 7.53 -6.42 6.44
CA LEU A 72 7.22 -5.24 5.65
C LEU A 72 6.42 -4.20 6.44
N ILE A 73 5.39 -4.64 7.17
CA ILE A 73 4.53 -3.77 7.98
C ILE A 73 5.34 -3.21 9.15
N VAL A 74 6.01 -4.08 9.90
CA VAL A 74 6.81 -3.70 11.07
C VAL A 74 7.91 -2.70 10.69
N ILE A 75 8.61 -2.92 9.59
CA ILE A 75 9.64 -1.99 9.10
C ILE A 75 9.01 -0.67 8.65
N SER A 76 7.87 -0.70 7.96
CA SER A 76 7.17 0.51 7.51
C SER A 76 6.72 1.37 8.69
N GLU A 77 6.15 0.77 9.75
CA GLU A 77 5.77 1.49 10.96
C GLU A 77 6.99 2.09 11.69
N ARG A 78 8.08 1.31 11.82
CA ARG A 78 9.35 1.80 12.40
C ARG A 78 9.94 2.95 11.58
N PHE A 79 9.87 2.87 10.25
CA PHE A 79 10.29 3.92 9.34
C PHE A 79 9.43 5.17 9.53
N THR A 80 8.11 5.06 9.49
CA THR A 80 7.18 6.17 9.73
C THR A 80 7.43 6.84 11.08
N LYS A 81 7.66 6.07 12.14
CA LYS A 81 8.01 6.61 13.47
C LYS A 81 9.31 7.40 13.47
N LYS A 82 10.31 6.99 12.67
CA LYS A 82 11.57 7.75 12.52
C LYS A 82 11.35 9.02 11.71
N VAL A 83 10.57 8.97 10.63
CA VAL A 83 10.27 10.16 9.82
C VAL A 83 9.51 11.21 10.64
N ARG A 84 8.51 10.79 11.44
CA ARG A 84 7.75 11.66 12.36
C ARG A 84 8.63 12.43 13.36
N LYS A 85 9.87 12.01 13.63
CA LYS A 85 10.81 12.74 14.50
C LYS A 85 11.55 13.88 13.79
N ASN A 86 11.46 13.96 12.46
CA ASN A 86 12.20 14.91 11.64
C ASN A 86 11.29 15.99 11.04
N THR A 87 10.01 16.04 11.42
CA THR A 87 9.04 17.02 10.94
C THR A 87 7.86 17.11 11.90
N ASP A 88 7.25 18.29 11.98
CA ASP A 88 6.02 18.53 12.76
C ASP A 88 4.74 18.27 11.95
N LEU A 89 4.87 17.91 10.67
CA LEU A 89 3.72 17.60 9.81
C LEU A 89 3.05 16.30 10.27
N PRO A 90 1.70 16.23 10.26
CA PRO A 90 0.99 14.95 10.35
C PRO A 90 1.47 13.97 9.28
N ILE A 91 1.78 12.74 9.69
CA ILE A 91 2.19 11.66 8.79
C ILE A 91 1.29 10.45 9.03
N ALA A 92 0.66 9.93 7.99
CA ALA A 92 -0.06 8.65 8.03
C ALA A 92 0.65 7.61 7.16
N LEU A 93 0.46 6.33 7.51
CA LEU A 93 0.97 5.18 6.78
C LEU A 93 -0.20 4.38 6.22
N GLY A 94 -0.22 4.20 4.90
CA GLY A 94 -1.18 3.36 4.20
C GLY A 94 -0.50 2.24 3.40
N MET A 95 -1.30 1.26 3.04
CA MET A 95 -0.92 0.12 2.22
C MET A 95 -1.83 0.04 1.02
N ARG A 96 -1.26 -0.33 -0.13
CA ARG A 96 -2.02 -0.52 -1.36
C ARG A 96 -3.00 -1.67 -1.24
N TYR A 97 -2.60 -2.76 -0.59
CA TYR A 97 -3.41 -3.95 -0.36
C TYR A 97 -3.38 -4.34 1.12
N GLY A 98 -4.47 -4.92 1.62
CA GLY A 98 -4.60 -5.34 3.01
C GLY A 98 -5.28 -4.31 3.92
N SER A 99 -5.27 -4.58 5.22
CA SER A 99 -6.13 -3.91 6.22
C SER A 99 -5.73 -2.46 6.55
N MET A 100 -4.43 -2.14 6.52
CA MET A 100 -3.88 -0.79 6.72
C MET A 100 -4.09 0.07 5.46
N SER A 101 -5.32 0.20 5.00
CA SER A 101 -5.65 0.76 3.67
C SER A 101 -5.30 2.26 3.52
N ILE A 102 -5.06 2.68 2.27
CA ILE A 102 -4.89 4.10 1.90
C ILE A 102 -6.06 4.96 2.39
N LYS A 103 -7.30 4.50 2.24
CA LYS A 103 -8.49 5.20 2.75
C LYS A 103 -8.38 5.50 4.26
N ASN A 104 -7.99 4.53 5.08
CA ASN A 104 -7.88 4.74 6.53
C ASN A 104 -6.75 5.72 6.87
N ALA A 105 -5.64 5.68 6.12
CA ALA A 105 -4.55 6.63 6.30
C ALA A 105 -4.94 8.07 5.88
N LEU A 106 -5.74 8.23 4.82
CA LEU A 106 -6.33 9.52 4.45
C LEU A 106 -7.31 10.02 5.51
N GLN A 107 -8.14 9.14 6.07
CA GLN A 107 -9.04 9.46 7.20
C GLN A 107 -8.26 9.97 8.42
N GLU A 108 -7.14 9.32 8.77
CA GLU A 108 -6.27 9.76 9.89
C GLU A 108 -5.73 11.18 9.67
N LEU A 109 -5.40 11.55 8.43
CA LEU A 109 -4.94 12.90 8.09
C LEU A 109 -6.10 13.91 8.10
N ASP A 110 -7.25 13.54 7.55
CA ASP A 110 -8.47 14.38 7.53
C ASP A 110 -8.94 14.73 8.96
N GLU A 111 -8.93 13.76 9.87
CA GLU A 111 -9.26 13.96 11.29
C GLU A 111 -8.30 14.89 12.03
N GLN A 112 -7.08 15.06 11.51
CA GLN A 112 -6.09 16.03 12.00
C GLN A 112 -6.22 17.40 11.33
N GLY A 113 -7.20 17.59 10.45
CA GLY A 113 -7.46 18.84 9.73
C GLY A 113 -6.55 19.06 8.52
N VAL A 114 -5.91 18.01 8.00
CA VAL A 114 -5.07 18.07 6.79
C VAL A 114 -5.95 18.20 5.55
N ASP A 115 -5.68 19.22 4.73
CA ASP A 115 -6.36 19.49 3.44
C ASP A 115 -5.39 19.46 2.24
N GLU A 116 -4.08 19.38 2.49
CA GLU A 116 -3.03 19.26 1.49
C GLU A 116 -2.11 18.08 1.85
N VAL A 117 -2.13 17.02 1.05
CA VAL A 117 -1.35 15.79 1.27
C VAL A 117 -0.24 15.66 0.25
N LEU A 118 0.98 15.46 0.73
CA LEU A 118 2.06 14.90 -0.07
C LEU A 118 1.99 13.37 0.00
N LEU A 119 1.55 12.74 -1.09
CA LEU A 119 1.65 11.30 -1.29
C LEU A 119 3.10 10.92 -1.60
N VAL A 120 3.65 10.01 -0.79
CA VAL A 120 4.99 9.45 -0.96
C VAL A 120 4.87 7.94 -1.16
N PRO A 121 4.85 7.47 -2.41
CA PRO A 121 4.99 6.06 -2.70
C PRO A 121 6.39 5.60 -2.25
N LEU A 122 6.48 4.57 -1.42
CA LEU A 122 7.75 4.03 -0.93
C LEU A 122 8.46 3.13 -1.96
N TYR A 123 8.42 3.57 -3.23
CA TYR A 123 9.06 2.94 -4.37
C TYR A 123 9.96 3.97 -5.07
N PRO A 124 11.29 3.83 -4.97
CA PRO A 124 12.22 4.75 -5.64
C PRO A 124 12.08 4.70 -7.17
N HIS A 125 11.79 3.52 -7.71
CA HIS A 125 11.64 3.27 -9.15
C HIS A 125 10.16 3.30 -9.54
N TYR A 126 9.89 3.87 -10.72
CA TYR A 126 8.56 3.79 -11.31
C TYR A 126 8.30 2.39 -11.86
N ALA A 127 7.14 1.83 -11.53
CA ALA A 127 6.54 0.72 -12.27
C ALA A 127 5.02 0.78 -12.12
N MET A 128 4.29 0.31 -13.14
CA MET A 128 2.83 0.32 -13.13
C MET A 128 2.27 -0.50 -11.95
N SER A 129 2.87 -1.67 -11.70
CA SER A 129 2.45 -2.63 -10.69
C SER A 129 2.84 -2.29 -9.25
N SER A 130 3.48 -1.15 -9.00
CA SER A 130 3.88 -0.71 -7.65
C SER A 130 3.62 0.78 -7.42
N TYR A 131 4.39 1.66 -8.05
CA TYR A 131 4.28 3.11 -7.91
C TYR A 131 2.93 3.59 -8.46
N GLU A 132 2.59 3.24 -9.70
CA GLU A 132 1.40 3.81 -10.35
C GLU A 132 0.10 3.36 -9.69
N THR A 133 -0.01 2.07 -9.34
CA THR A 133 -1.20 1.56 -8.63
C THR A 133 -1.44 2.25 -7.29
N VAL A 134 -0.38 2.61 -6.56
CA VAL A 134 -0.49 3.43 -5.33
C VAL A 134 -1.03 4.81 -5.62
N VAL A 135 -0.51 5.48 -6.66
CA VAL A 135 -0.95 6.82 -7.02
C VAL A 135 -2.41 6.82 -7.42
N VAL A 136 -2.79 5.91 -8.33
CA VAL A 136 -4.17 5.82 -8.82
C VAL A 136 -5.13 5.49 -7.69
N LYS A 137 -4.81 4.49 -6.87
CA LYS A 137 -5.68 4.13 -5.73
C LYS A 137 -5.85 5.28 -4.73
N THR A 138 -4.77 6.02 -4.44
CA THR A 138 -4.84 7.19 -3.57
C THR A 138 -5.76 8.26 -4.13
N LEU A 139 -5.66 8.56 -5.43
CA LEU A 139 -6.52 9.55 -6.07
C LEU A 139 -7.98 9.09 -6.13
N GLU A 140 -8.25 7.81 -6.39
CA GLU A 140 -9.60 7.24 -6.33
C GLU A 140 -10.21 7.36 -4.93
N ASP A 141 -9.48 6.96 -3.89
CA ASP A 141 -9.97 7.04 -2.50
C ASP A 141 -10.12 8.51 -2.07
N GLN A 142 -9.19 9.39 -2.45
CA GLN A 142 -9.30 10.83 -2.19
C GLN A 142 -10.54 11.43 -2.85
N GLN A 143 -10.74 11.24 -4.16
CA GLN A 143 -11.89 11.81 -4.86
C GLN A 143 -13.22 11.30 -4.30
N LYS A 144 -13.27 10.03 -3.90
CA LYS A 144 -14.49 9.39 -3.39
C LYS A 144 -14.85 9.79 -1.96
N TYR A 145 -13.86 9.90 -1.08
CA TYR A 145 -14.08 10.05 0.36
C TYR A 145 -13.65 11.42 0.91
N PHE A 146 -12.68 12.09 0.28
CA PHE A 146 -12.06 13.33 0.75
C PHE A 146 -11.93 14.37 -0.39
N PRO A 147 -13.03 14.76 -1.07
CA PRO A 147 -12.97 15.57 -2.30
C PRO A 147 -12.38 16.97 -2.11
N SER A 148 -12.38 17.50 -0.87
CA SER A 148 -11.76 18.79 -0.52
C SER A 148 -10.24 18.70 -0.33
N MET A 149 -9.70 17.50 -0.12
CA MET A 149 -8.28 17.26 0.13
C MET A 149 -7.49 17.28 -1.18
N LYS A 150 -6.45 18.11 -1.27
CA LYS A 150 -5.55 18.18 -2.42
C LYS A 150 -4.40 17.20 -2.23
N VAL A 151 -4.12 16.37 -3.24
CA VAL A 151 -3.01 15.43 -3.21
C VAL A 151 -1.96 15.83 -4.24
N THR A 152 -0.71 15.97 -3.80
CA THR A 152 0.48 16.07 -4.67
C THR A 152 1.32 14.80 -4.48
N THR A 153 1.91 14.27 -5.55
CA THR A 153 2.69 13.03 -5.49
C THR A 153 4.19 13.33 -5.61
N LEU A 154 5.00 12.73 -4.73
CA LEU A 154 6.45 12.69 -4.90
C LEU A 154 6.82 11.82 -6.11
N PRO A 155 7.48 12.36 -7.15
CA PRO A 155 7.92 11.57 -8.30
C PRO A 155 8.87 10.43 -7.90
N ALA A 156 9.02 9.45 -8.78
CA ALA A 156 10.04 8.41 -8.63
C ALA A 156 11.43 9.04 -8.42
N PHE A 157 12.12 8.60 -7.36
CA PHE A 157 13.31 9.26 -6.81
C PHE A 157 14.56 8.37 -6.82
N TYR A 158 14.60 7.33 -7.67
CA TYR A 158 15.74 6.41 -7.83
C TYR A 158 17.08 7.11 -8.11
N HIS A 159 17.07 8.30 -8.71
CA HIS A 159 18.25 9.09 -9.03
C HIS A 159 18.48 10.26 -8.05
N ASN A 160 17.73 10.33 -6.96
CA ASN A 160 17.91 11.38 -5.95
C ASN A 160 19.25 11.16 -5.22
N PRO A 161 20.16 12.15 -5.18
CA PRO A 161 21.45 12.03 -4.51
C PRO A 161 21.36 11.62 -3.03
N GLU A 162 20.31 12.04 -2.32
CA GLU A 162 20.09 11.68 -0.91
C GLU A 162 19.56 10.25 -0.74
N TYR A 163 18.98 9.64 -1.78
CA TYR A 163 18.58 8.24 -1.77
C TYR A 163 19.75 7.29 -2.08
N ILE A 164 20.74 7.76 -2.86
CA ILE A 164 21.88 6.95 -3.32
C ILE A 164 22.98 6.81 -2.24
N LYS A 165 23.09 7.78 -1.33
CA LYS A 165 24.11 7.83 -0.27
C LYS A 165 23.88 6.79 0.83
#